data_AF-A0A0E3SM25-F1
#
_entry.id   AF-A0A0E3SM25-F1
#
_cell.length_a   1.000
_cell.length_b   1.000
_cell.length_c   1.000
_cell.angle_alpha   90.00
_cell.angle_beta   90.00
_cell.angle_gamma   90.00
#
_symmetry.space_group_name_H-M   'P 1'
#
loop_
_entity.id
_entity.type
_entity.pdbx_description
1 polymer ?
#
loop_
_entity_poly.entity_id
_entity_poly.type
_entity_poly.pdbx_seq_one_letter_code
_entity_poly.pdbx_strand_id
1 'polypeptide(L)'
;MQDNGTTNKKLKSLKTLIIGEPRNPFDTDIFRKVSLIALFAWVGLGSDAMSSASYGPEEAYLALGDNIYLAIFVALSIILTIFVISTSYSQIIELFPTGGGGYLVASKLLSPSLGMLSGCALLIDYVLTIAISISSGVDAMLSFLPASWQVFKLGFAFFVIMTIIILNLRGIKESVLFLIPIFALFIIAHVILILYALYFHAANVPAVMSNTATNVHNSIRCRYISTAFYNSSFIQHGRRNIYRN
;
A
#
# COMPACT_ATOMS: atom_id res chain seq x y z
N MET A 1 55.93 14.23 15.32
CA MET A 1 54.71 14.86 14.78
C MET A 1 53.53 13.96 15.13
N GLN A 2 52.78 14.38 16.14
CA GLN A 2 51.56 13.76 16.67
C GLN A 2 50.39 14.11 15.74
N ASP A 3 49.65 13.14 15.19
CA ASP A 3 48.24 13.36 14.76
C ASP A 3 47.46 12.06 14.41
N ASN A 4 48.12 10.97 14.02
CA ASN A 4 47.38 9.82 13.44
C ASN A 4 46.53 8.98 14.42
N GLY A 5 46.68 9.14 15.74
CA GLY A 5 45.93 8.37 16.75
C GLY A 5 44.57 8.96 17.11
N THR A 6 44.43 10.28 17.05
CA THR A 6 43.22 11.03 17.44
C THR A 6 42.13 10.93 16.38
N THR A 7 42.50 10.95 15.10
CA THR A 7 41.58 10.85 13.96
C THR A 7 40.88 9.49 13.91
N ASN A 8 41.59 8.40 14.21
CA ASN A 8 41.04 7.04 14.19
C ASN A 8 40.04 6.80 15.35
N LYS A 9 40.29 7.41 16.52
CA LYS A 9 39.36 7.37 17.67
C LYS A 9 38.10 8.19 17.42
N LYS A 10 38.22 9.39 16.85
CA LYS A 10 37.06 10.21 16.44
C LYS A 10 36.24 9.51 15.35
N LEU A 11 36.87 8.90 14.34
CA LEU A 11 36.17 8.14 13.31
C LEU A 11 35.45 6.92 13.90
N LYS A 12 36.11 6.16 14.78
CA LYS A 12 35.45 5.06 15.49
C LYS A 12 34.27 5.55 16.32
N SER A 13 34.42 6.64 17.07
CA SER A 13 33.35 7.23 17.89
C SER A 13 32.19 7.79 17.06
N LEU A 14 32.46 8.40 15.90
CA LEU A 14 31.41 8.81 14.96
C LEU A 14 30.72 7.59 14.35
N LYS A 15 31.49 6.54 14.07
CA LYS A 15 30.98 5.27 13.54
C LYS A 15 30.14 4.54 14.60
N THR A 16 30.51 4.51 15.87
CA THR A 16 29.65 3.97 16.95
C THR A 16 28.47 4.88 17.30
N LEU A 17 28.58 6.19 17.09
CA LEU A 17 27.46 7.12 17.25
C LEU A 17 26.42 6.96 16.13
N ILE A 18 26.87 6.71 14.89
CA ILE A 18 26.00 6.55 13.70
C ILE A 18 25.50 5.10 13.54
N ILE A 19 26.34 4.10 13.80
CA ILE A 19 26.05 2.67 13.54
C ILE A 19 25.67 1.91 14.82
N GLY A 20 25.97 2.45 16.01
CA GLY A 20 25.74 1.76 17.27
C GLY A 20 26.81 0.70 17.59
N GLU A 21 26.84 0.25 18.84
CA GLU A 21 27.71 -0.85 19.27
C GLU A 21 27.18 -2.20 18.73
N PRO A 22 28.07 -3.14 18.36
CA PRO A 22 27.66 -4.48 17.93
C PRO A 22 26.98 -5.21 19.09
N ARG A 23 25.66 -5.33 19.02
CA ARG A 23 24.85 -6.03 20.03
C ARG A 23 24.60 -7.48 19.65
N ASN A 24 24.76 -8.34 20.64
CA ASN A 24 24.71 -9.78 20.52
C ASN A 24 23.28 -10.25 20.20
N PRO A 25 23.03 -10.95 19.08
CA PRO A 25 21.69 -11.38 18.67
C PRO A 25 21.10 -12.55 19.50
N PHE A 26 21.70 -12.89 20.65
CA PHE A 26 21.38 -14.07 21.47
C PHE A 26 20.86 -13.75 22.89
N ASP A 27 20.38 -12.53 23.16
CA ASP A 27 19.71 -12.26 24.43
C ASP A 27 18.32 -12.93 24.44
N THR A 28 18.16 -13.94 25.30
CA THR A 28 17.19 -15.04 25.12
C THR A 28 15.94 -14.91 26.01
N ASP A 29 15.70 -13.77 26.67
CA ASP A 29 14.64 -13.65 27.69
C ASP A 29 13.25 -13.14 27.20
N ILE A 30 12.97 -13.09 25.88
CA ILE A 30 11.68 -12.57 25.36
C ILE A 30 10.72 -13.69 24.87
N PHE A 31 11.10 -14.96 24.92
CA PHE A 31 10.29 -16.05 24.38
C PHE A 31 9.25 -16.61 25.36
N ARG A 32 8.18 -15.85 25.63
CA ARG A 32 6.99 -16.37 26.32
C ARG A 32 5.78 -16.51 25.37
N LYS A 33 5.48 -17.78 25.04
CA LYS A 33 4.27 -18.34 24.38
C LYS A 33 4.02 -17.93 22.92
N VAL A 34 3.79 -18.94 22.07
CA VAL A 34 3.46 -18.88 20.63
C VAL A 34 2.44 -17.79 20.24
N SER A 35 1.48 -17.48 21.12
CA SER A 35 0.50 -16.40 20.90
C SER A 35 1.12 -15.00 20.82
N LEU A 36 2.18 -14.69 21.59
CA LEU A 36 2.87 -13.40 21.47
C LEU A 36 3.64 -13.31 20.16
N ILE A 37 4.23 -14.41 19.69
CA ILE A 37 4.94 -14.46 18.40
C ILE A 37 3.94 -14.22 17.26
N ALA A 38 2.77 -14.85 17.31
CA ALA A 38 1.70 -14.62 16.32
C ALA A 38 1.20 -13.17 16.35
N LEU A 39 1.00 -12.60 17.55
CA LEU A 39 0.60 -11.19 17.70
C LEU A 39 1.66 -10.24 17.14
N PHE A 40 2.94 -10.46 17.44
CA PHE A 40 4.04 -9.64 16.94
C PHE A 40 4.21 -9.78 15.43
N ALA A 41 4.08 -10.99 14.89
CA ALA A 41 4.08 -11.21 13.45
C ALA A 41 2.89 -10.52 12.78
N TRP A 42 1.70 -10.59 13.38
CA TRP A 42 0.50 -9.93 12.88
C TRP A 42 0.62 -8.40 12.91
N VAL A 43 1.16 -7.81 13.98
CA VAL A 43 1.39 -6.37 14.07
C VAL A 43 2.48 -5.92 13.10
N GLY A 44 3.58 -6.67 13.00
CA GLY A 44 4.67 -6.38 12.07
C GLY A 44 4.21 -6.43 10.60
N LEU A 45 3.61 -7.54 10.19
CA LEU A 45 3.09 -7.71 8.82
C LEU A 45 1.87 -6.83 8.56
N GLY A 46 1.01 -6.64 9.57
CA GLY A 46 -0.19 -5.83 9.47
C GLY A 46 0.09 -4.34 9.35
N SER A 47 1.27 -3.86 9.77
CA SER A 47 1.63 -2.44 9.64
C SER A 47 1.74 -1.99 8.18
N ASP A 48 2.15 -2.88 7.28
CA ASP A 48 2.18 -2.65 5.84
C ASP A 48 0.76 -2.53 5.26
N ALA A 49 -0.13 -3.43 5.68
CA ALA A 49 -1.55 -3.37 5.35
C ALA A 49 -2.23 -2.10 5.91
N MET A 50 -1.84 -1.62 7.09
CA MET A 50 -2.34 -0.36 7.65
C MET A 50 -1.90 0.85 6.81
N SER A 51 -0.64 0.87 6.37
CA SER A 51 -0.15 1.95 5.54
C SER A 51 -0.94 2.05 4.24
N SER A 52 -1.17 0.92 3.56
CA SER A 52 -1.94 0.88 2.32
C SER A 52 -3.42 1.23 2.49
N ALA A 53 -4.03 0.86 3.61
CA ALA A 53 -5.39 1.28 3.94
C ALA A 53 -5.52 2.81 4.16
N SER A 54 -4.42 3.50 4.46
CA SER A 54 -4.41 4.94 4.74
C SER A 54 -4.38 5.81 3.48
N TYR A 55 -3.77 5.34 2.39
CA TYR A 55 -3.70 6.09 1.12
C TYR A 55 -4.54 5.46 0.00
N GLY A 56 -4.69 4.14 -0.02
CA GLY A 56 -5.30 3.40 -1.13
C GLY A 56 -6.76 3.78 -1.43
N PRO A 57 -7.66 3.79 -0.43
CA PRO A 57 -9.07 4.12 -0.64
C PRO A 57 -9.29 5.54 -1.16
N GLU A 58 -8.54 6.52 -0.64
CA GLU A 58 -8.65 7.92 -1.06
C GLU A 58 -8.16 8.12 -2.50
N GLU A 59 -6.96 7.62 -2.82
CA GLU A 59 -6.42 7.69 -4.19
C GLU A 59 -7.29 6.94 -5.20
N ALA A 60 -7.82 5.77 -4.81
CA ALA A 60 -8.76 5.04 -5.64
C ALA A 60 -10.03 5.86 -5.89
N TYR A 61 -10.56 6.55 -4.87
CA TYR A 61 -11.74 7.40 -5.00
C TYR A 61 -11.47 8.63 -5.88
N LEU A 62 -10.35 9.32 -5.69
CA LEU A 62 -9.96 10.47 -6.51
C LEU A 62 -9.75 10.10 -7.98
N ALA A 63 -9.24 8.91 -8.25
CA ALA A 63 -9.04 8.40 -9.61
C ALA A 63 -10.36 8.23 -10.41
N LEU A 64 -11.52 8.19 -9.75
CA LEU A 64 -12.82 8.11 -10.46
C LEU A 64 -13.21 9.44 -11.13
N GLY A 65 -12.67 10.57 -10.65
CA GLY A 65 -13.06 11.91 -11.12
C GLY A 65 -14.58 12.10 -11.04
N ASP A 66 -15.19 12.47 -12.17
CA ASP A 66 -16.66 12.68 -12.25
C ASP A 66 -17.49 11.39 -12.14
N ASN A 67 -16.87 10.22 -12.24
CA ASN A 67 -17.57 8.93 -12.26
C ASN A 67 -17.73 8.31 -10.87
N ILE A 68 -18.02 9.13 -9.85
CA ILE A 68 -18.11 8.73 -8.44
C ILE A 68 -19.08 7.57 -8.20
N TYR A 69 -20.10 7.42 -9.05
CA TYR A 69 -21.05 6.29 -8.99
C TYR A 69 -20.37 4.92 -9.18
N LEU A 70 -19.15 4.87 -9.74
CA LEU A 70 -18.36 3.64 -9.85
C LEU A 70 -17.66 3.23 -8.55
N ALA A 71 -17.68 4.07 -7.51
CA ALA A 71 -16.93 3.84 -6.27
C ALA A 71 -17.33 2.51 -5.61
N ILE A 72 -18.62 2.15 -5.67
CA ILE A 72 -19.10 0.87 -5.14
C ILE A 72 -18.51 -0.33 -5.89
N PHE A 73 -18.33 -0.24 -7.21
CA PHE A 73 -17.74 -1.31 -8.01
C PHE A 73 -16.25 -1.44 -7.75
N VAL A 74 -15.55 -0.32 -7.56
CA VAL A 74 -14.12 -0.32 -7.19
C VAL A 74 -13.94 -0.94 -5.80
N ALA A 75 -14.75 -0.54 -4.82
CA ALA A 75 -14.72 -1.12 -3.48
C ALA A 75 -14.98 -2.64 -3.49
N LEU A 76 -16.00 -3.10 -4.23
CA LEU A 76 -16.29 -4.53 -4.39
C LEU A 76 -15.15 -5.28 -5.09
N SER A 77 -14.53 -4.66 -6.09
CA SER A 77 -13.38 -5.24 -6.79
C SER A 77 -12.18 -5.39 -5.87
N ILE A 78 -11.89 -4.40 -5.02
CA ILE A 78 -10.82 -4.48 -4.01
C ILE A 78 -11.09 -5.63 -3.03
N ILE A 79 -12.31 -5.76 -2.51
CA ILE A 79 -12.69 -6.87 -1.62
C ILE A 79 -12.49 -8.22 -2.31
N LEU A 80 -12.94 -8.35 -3.56
CA LEU A 80 -12.77 -9.56 -4.35
C LEU A 80 -11.29 -9.89 -4.58
N THR A 81 -10.48 -8.90 -4.95
CA THR A 81 -9.03 -9.07 -5.16
C THR A 81 -8.34 -9.51 -3.87
N ILE A 82 -8.65 -8.89 -2.73
CA ILE A 82 -8.11 -9.30 -1.42
C ILE A 82 -8.50 -10.74 -1.12
N PHE A 83 -9.76 -11.13 -1.36
CA PHE A 83 -10.21 -12.50 -1.14
C PHE A 83 -9.48 -13.53 -2.01
N VAL A 84 -9.33 -13.23 -3.31
CA VAL A 84 -8.61 -14.10 -4.27
C VAL A 84 -7.14 -14.22 -3.89
N ILE A 85 -6.47 -13.10 -3.62
CA ILE A 85 -5.05 -13.07 -3.23
C ILE A 85 -4.86 -13.81 -1.90
N SER A 86 -5.69 -13.55 -0.89
CA SER A 86 -5.61 -14.24 0.40
C SER A 86 -5.76 -15.75 0.26
N THR A 87 -6.73 -16.21 -0.54
CA THR A 87 -6.94 -17.65 -0.78
C THR A 87 -5.73 -18.27 -1.48
N SER A 88 -5.18 -17.58 -2.49
CA SER A 88 -3.99 -18.04 -3.20
C SER A 88 -2.76 -18.12 -2.28
N TYR A 89 -2.55 -17.12 -1.42
CA TYR A 89 -1.47 -17.13 -0.45
C TYR A 89 -1.62 -18.24 0.60
N SER A 90 -2.84 -18.52 1.07
CA SER A 90 -3.09 -19.64 1.98
C SER A 90 -2.64 -20.98 1.38
N GLN A 91 -2.95 -21.22 0.10
CA GLN A 91 -2.51 -22.42 -0.61
C GLN A 91 -0.98 -22.51 -0.76
N ILE A 92 -0.33 -21.37 -1.06
CA ILE A 92 1.13 -21.31 -1.17
C ILE A 92 1.80 -21.60 0.18
N ILE A 93 1.27 -21.05 1.28
CA ILE A 93 1.82 -21.26 2.63
C ILE A 93 1.70 -22.74 3.04
N GLU A 94 0.61 -23.41 2.68
CA GLU A 94 0.44 -24.85 2.94
C GLU A 94 1.44 -25.70 2.14
N LEU A 95 1.70 -25.33 0.88
CA LEU A 95 2.63 -26.06 0.00
C LEU A 95 4.10 -25.80 0.35
N PHE A 96 4.44 -24.61 0.85
CA PHE A 96 5.80 -24.19 1.21
C PHE A 96 5.88 -23.74 2.68
N PRO A 97 5.76 -24.67 3.66
CA PRO A 97 5.71 -24.33 5.09
C PRO A 97 7.04 -23.76 5.62
N THR A 98 8.15 -24.01 4.92
CA THR A 98 9.47 -23.46 5.25
C THR A 98 9.65 -22.01 4.77
N GLY A 99 8.67 -21.43 4.07
CA GLY A 99 8.71 -20.08 3.54
C GLY A 99 9.55 -19.94 2.26
N GLY A 100 10.00 -18.73 1.96
CA GLY A 100 10.87 -18.43 0.80
C GLY A 100 10.35 -17.40 -0.19
N GLY A 101 9.12 -16.91 0.01
CA GLY A 101 8.53 -15.80 -0.77
C GLY A 101 8.31 -16.11 -2.26
N GLY A 102 7.86 -15.09 -3.00
CA GLY A 102 7.51 -15.23 -4.43
C GLY A 102 8.66 -15.75 -5.30
N TYR A 103 9.90 -15.37 -4.98
CA TYR A 103 11.09 -15.83 -5.68
C TYR A 103 11.26 -17.36 -5.61
N LEU A 104 11.23 -17.95 -4.41
CA LEU A 104 11.43 -19.38 -4.25
C LEU A 104 10.27 -20.17 -4.86
N VAL A 105 9.04 -19.71 -4.64
CA VAL A 105 7.82 -20.36 -5.15
C VAL A 105 7.83 -20.35 -6.68
N ALA A 106 8.05 -19.21 -7.32
CA ALA A 106 8.10 -19.11 -8.78
C ALA A 106 9.29 -19.89 -9.39
N SER A 107 10.43 -19.90 -8.71
CA SER A 107 11.60 -20.69 -9.15
C SER A 107 11.32 -22.19 -9.15
N LYS A 108 10.58 -22.68 -8.16
CA LYS A 108 10.28 -24.11 -7.97
C LYS A 108 9.10 -24.58 -8.82
N LEU A 109 8.07 -23.75 -9.00
CA LEU A 109 6.85 -24.14 -9.71
C LEU A 109 6.87 -23.83 -11.21
N LEU A 110 7.60 -22.80 -11.65
CA LEU A 110 7.56 -22.33 -13.04
C LEU A 110 8.92 -22.48 -13.72
N SER A 111 9.91 -21.70 -13.29
CA SER A 111 11.27 -21.71 -13.84
C SER A 111 12.19 -20.77 -13.04
N PRO A 112 13.51 -21.04 -12.94
CA PRO A 112 14.46 -20.12 -12.31
C PRO A 112 14.42 -18.68 -12.86
N SER A 113 14.19 -18.51 -14.16
CA SER A 113 14.11 -17.18 -14.78
C SER A 113 12.87 -16.39 -14.35
N LEU A 114 11.73 -17.08 -14.19
CA LEU A 114 10.49 -16.47 -13.67
C LEU A 114 10.59 -16.20 -12.16
N GLY A 115 11.33 -17.04 -11.45
CA GLY A 115 11.79 -16.78 -10.08
C GLY A 115 12.54 -15.45 -9.97
N MET A 116 13.58 -15.27 -10.78
CA MET A 116 14.35 -14.01 -10.83
C MET A 116 13.43 -12.81 -11.10
N LEU A 117 12.54 -12.90 -12.09
CA LEU A 117 11.59 -11.84 -12.41
C LEU A 117 10.70 -11.49 -11.20
N SER A 118 10.19 -12.49 -10.49
CA SER A 118 9.44 -12.29 -9.24
C SER A 118 10.28 -11.59 -8.17
N GLY A 119 11.56 -11.96 -8.03
CA GLY A 119 12.49 -11.29 -7.11
C GLY A 119 12.73 -9.82 -7.47
N CYS A 120 12.91 -9.52 -8.77
CA CYS A 120 13.05 -8.13 -9.24
C CYS A 120 11.79 -7.31 -8.99
N ALA A 121 10.60 -7.88 -9.27
CA ALA A 121 9.33 -7.22 -9.00
C ALA A 121 9.16 -6.90 -7.50
N LEU A 122 9.56 -7.83 -6.62
CA LEU A 122 9.49 -7.66 -5.18
C LEU A 122 10.44 -6.57 -4.64
N LEU A 123 11.63 -6.39 -5.25
CA LEU A 123 12.51 -5.27 -4.91
C LEU A 123 11.91 -3.92 -5.33
N ILE A 124 11.30 -3.85 -6.51
CA ILE A 124 10.62 -2.63 -6.99
C ILE A 124 9.45 -2.31 -6.08
N ASP A 125 8.66 -3.32 -5.72
CA ASP A 125 7.52 -3.20 -4.81
C ASP A 125 7.95 -2.62 -3.46
N TYR A 126 9.05 -3.11 -2.87
CA TYR A 126 9.55 -2.54 -1.61
C TYR A 126 9.95 -1.07 -1.72
N VAL A 127 10.64 -0.68 -2.79
CA VAL A 127 11.03 0.73 -2.99
C VAL A 127 9.78 1.59 -3.17
N LEU A 128 8.81 1.12 -3.95
CA LEU A 128 7.57 1.84 -4.22
C LEU A 128 6.72 1.99 -2.96
N THR A 129 6.56 0.93 -2.17
CA THR A 129 5.81 0.95 -0.91
C THR A 129 6.42 1.94 0.06
N ILE A 130 7.75 1.94 0.26
CA ILE A 130 8.41 2.93 1.11
C ILE A 130 8.15 4.35 0.60
N ALA A 131 8.26 4.58 -0.72
CA ALA A 131 8.05 5.91 -1.29
C ALA A 131 6.60 6.41 -1.09
N ILE A 132 5.61 5.55 -1.35
CA ILE A 132 4.19 5.90 -1.20
C ILE A 132 3.85 6.13 0.28
N SER A 133 4.24 5.21 1.17
CA SER A 133 3.98 5.33 2.61
C SER A 133 4.56 6.61 3.21
N ILE A 134 5.78 6.99 2.84
CA ILE A 134 6.38 8.24 3.32
C ILE A 134 5.67 9.44 2.71
N SER A 135 5.37 9.43 1.41
CA SER A 135 4.66 10.53 0.77
C SER A 135 3.29 10.78 1.43
N SER A 136 2.49 9.73 1.61
CA SER A 136 1.17 9.83 2.24
C SER A 136 1.27 10.20 3.72
N GLY A 137 2.26 9.67 4.45
CA GLY A 137 2.49 10.01 5.85
C GLY A 137 2.87 11.48 6.04
N VAL A 138 3.74 11.99 5.18
CA VAL A 138 4.14 13.41 5.16
C VAL A 138 2.94 14.29 4.82
N ASP A 139 2.13 13.92 3.84
CA ASP A 139 0.89 14.63 3.51
C ASP A 139 -0.06 14.72 4.69
N ALA A 140 -0.33 13.58 5.34
CA ALA A 140 -1.18 13.54 6.53
C ALA A 140 -0.62 14.41 7.66
N MET A 141 0.70 14.40 7.90
CA MET A 141 1.30 15.24 8.94
C MET A 141 1.25 16.74 8.62
N LEU A 142 1.55 17.14 7.38
CA LEU A 142 1.53 18.55 7.00
C LEU A 142 0.11 19.10 6.79
N SER A 143 -0.91 18.24 6.66
CA SER A 143 -2.31 18.65 6.55
C SER A 143 -2.81 19.48 7.75
N PHE A 144 -2.20 19.30 8.93
CA PHE A 144 -2.51 20.08 10.13
C PHE A 144 -1.83 21.46 10.15
N LEU A 145 -0.89 21.73 9.24
CA LEU A 145 -0.10 22.95 9.20
C LEU A 145 -0.59 23.96 8.15
N PRO A 146 -0.21 25.25 8.27
CA PRO A 146 -0.58 26.26 7.29
C PRO A 146 -0.05 25.96 5.88
N ALA A 147 -0.78 26.39 4.86
CA ALA A 147 -0.45 26.15 3.44
C ALA A 147 0.97 26.62 3.04
N SER A 148 1.52 27.62 3.71
CA SER A 148 2.89 28.11 3.46
C SER A 148 3.97 27.06 3.76
N TRP A 149 3.70 26.07 4.60
CA TRP A 149 4.65 25.01 4.97
C TRP A 149 4.67 23.86 3.96
N GLN A 150 3.68 23.79 3.07
CA GLN A 150 3.60 22.75 2.03
C GLN A 150 4.78 22.78 1.05
N VAL A 151 5.46 23.92 0.92
CA VAL A 151 6.68 24.06 0.10
C VAL A 151 7.82 23.16 0.61
N PHE A 152 7.85 22.85 1.92
CA PHE A 152 8.90 22.01 2.52
C PHE A 152 8.59 20.51 2.50
N LYS A 153 7.46 20.10 1.92
CA LYS A 153 6.98 18.71 1.88
C LYS A 153 8.05 17.73 1.41
N LEU A 154 8.70 18.03 0.29
CA LEU A 154 9.74 17.17 -0.28
C LEU A 154 10.97 17.06 0.63
N GLY A 155 11.42 18.17 1.20
CA GLY A 155 12.55 18.20 2.13
C GLY A 155 12.27 17.41 3.41
N PHE A 156 11.04 17.52 3.93
CA PHE A 156 10.61 16.76 5.09
C PHE A 156 10.53 15.26 4.79
N ALA A 157 10.04 14.86 3.61
CA ALA A 157 10.03 13.45 3.19
C ALA A 157 11.43 12.84 3.16
N PHE A 158 12.40 13.53 2.55
CA PHE A 158 13.80 13.07 2.57
C PHE A 158 14.38 12.98 3.97
N PHE A 159 14.06 13.94 4.84
CA PHE A 159 14.48 13.92 6.24
C PHE A 159 13.92 12.70 6.98
N VAL A 160 12.64 12.37 6.79
CA VAL A 160 12.00 11.19 7.39
C VAL A 160 12.65 9.90 6.86
N ILE A 161 12.87 9.79 5.54
CA ILE A 161 13.57 8.62 4.94
C ILE A 161 14.96 8.46 5.54
N MET A 162 15.77 9.52 5.60
CA MET A 162 17.11 9.47 6.19
C MET A 162 17.07 9.07 7.66
N THR A 163 16.10 9.60 8.41
CA THR A 163 15.91 9.23 9.82
C THR A 163 15.59 7.74 9.95
N ILE A 164 14.65 7.22 9.16
CA ILE A 164 14.28 5.80 9.16
C ILE A 164 15.46 4.91 8.72
N ILE A 165 16.25 5.33 7.73
CA ILE A 165 17.47 4.60 7.32
C ILE A 165 18.45 4.52 8.50
N ILE A 166 18.72 5.63 9.18
CA ILE A 166 19.63 5.65 10.34
C ILE A 166 19.09 4.76 11.46
N LEU A 167 17.79 4.82 11.76
CA LEU A 167 17.15 3.97 12.77
C LEU A 167 17.24 2.47 12.41
N ASN A 168 17.04 2.11 11.14
CA ASN A 168 17.18 0.74 10.65
C ASN A 168 18.64 0.25 10.73
N LEU A 169 19.62 1.09 10.35
CA LEU A 169 21.04 0.77 10.47
C LEU A 169 21.49 0.61 11.92
N ARG A 170 20.87 1.33 12.86
CA ARG A 170 21.13 1.22 14.31
C ARG A 170 20.54 -0.05 14.94
N GLY A 171 19.73 -0.81 14.18
CA GLY A 171 19.24 -2.12 14.60
C GLY A 171 18.21 -2.07 15.74
N ILE A 172 17.25 -1.15 15.68
CA ILE A 172 16.16 -1.06 16.67
C ILE A 172 15.24 -2.29 16.53
N LYS A 173 15.56 -3.35 17.28
CA LYS A 173 14.77 -4.59 17.35
C LYS A 173 13.54 -4.47 18.25
N GLU A 174 13.47 -3.45 19.11
CA GLU A 174 12.30 -3.18 19.97
C GLU A 174 11.13 -2.52 19.23
N SER A 175 11.30 -2.21 17.93
CA SER A 175 10.30 -1.50 17.12
C SER A 175 8.92 -2.16 17.15
N VAL A 176 8.83 -3.49 17.23
CA VAL A 176 7.53 -4.18 17.26
C VAL A 176 6.77 -3.88 18.55
N LEU A 177 7.45 -3.81 19.70
CA LEU A 177 6.79 -3.50 20.98
C LEU A 177 6.25 -2.07 20.99
N PHE A 178 6.98 -1.13 20.37
CA PHE A 178 6.52 0.25 20.17
C PHE A 178 5.38 0.36 19.16
N LEU A 179 5.33 -0.53 18.17
CA LEU A 179 4.33 -0.51 17.11
C LEU A 179 2.96 -1.03 17.56
N ILE A 180 2.90 -1.92 18.55
CA ILE A 180 1.65 -2.49 19.08
C ILE A 180 0.63 -1.42 19.50
N PRO A 181 0.95 -0.45 20.39
CA PRO A 181 -0.03 0.55 20.80
C PRO A 181 -0.48 1.44 19.63
N ILE A 182 0.41 1.73 18.68
CA ILE A 182 0.09 2.52 17.47
C ILE A 182 -0.87 1.74 16.57
N PHE A 183 -0.57 0.46 16.34
CA PHE A 183 -1.39 -0.46 15.56
C PHE A 183 -2.79 -0.62 16.18
N ALA A 184 -2.87 -0.83 17.50
CA ALA A 184 -4.14 -0.94 18.20
C ALA A 184 -4.95 0.35 18.13
N LEU A 185 -4.31 1.51 18.34
CA LEU A 185 -4.96 2.81 18.22
C LEU A 185 -5.51 3.04 16.81
N PHE A 186 -4.74 2.69 15.78
CA PHE A 186 -5.18 2.79 14.40
C PHE A 186 -6.46 1.99 14.15
N ILE A 187 -6.48 0.70 14.55
CA ILE A 187 -7.66 -0.15 14.38
C ILE A 187 -8.86 0.42 15.14
N ILE A 188 -8.69 0.77 16.42
CA ILE A 188 -9.79 1.28 17.24
C ILE A 188 -10.35 2.58 16.64
N ALA A 189 -9.48 3.52 16.26
CA ALA A 189 -9.88 4.77 15.64
C ALA A 189 -10.66 4.55 14.33
N HIS A 190 -10.16 3.65 13.46
CA HIS A 190 -10.85 3.35 12.20
C HIS A 190 -12.18 2.65 12.41
N VAL A 191 -12.30 1.72 13.35
CA VAL A 191 -13.57 1.07 13.69
C VAL A 191 -14.58 2.12 14.17
N ILE A 192 -14.18 3.03 15.06
CA ILE A 192 -15.05 4.10 15.55
C ILE A 192 -15.48 5.02 14.39
N LEU A 193 -14.54 5.45 13.54
CA LEU A 193 -14.83 6.33 12.39
C LEU A 193 -15.77 5.66 11.37
N ILE A 194 -15.55 4.39 11.06
CA ILE A 194 -16.40 3.63 10.14
C ILE A 194 -17.81 3.49 10.71
N LEU A 195 -17.95 3.11 11.99
CA LEU A 195 -19.26 2.98 12.64
C LEU A 195 -19.98 4.34 12.71
N TYR A 196 -19.26 5.40 13.03
CA TYR A 196 -19.79 6.77 13.02
C TYR A 196 -20.28 7.16 11.62
N ALA A 197 -19.45 6.96 10.59
CA ALA A 197 -19.80 7.28 9.22
C ALA A 197 -21.03 6.47 8.75
N LEU A 198 -21.08 5.17 9.04
CA LEU A 198 -22.23 4.32 8.72
C LEU A 198 -23.49 4.78 9.43
N TYR A 199 -23.42 5.12 10.73
CA TYR A 199 -24.57 5.59 11.48
C TYR A 199 -25.15 6.89 10.91
N PHE A 200 -24.30 7.88 10.63
CA PHE A 200 -24.73 9.18 10.09
C PHE A 200 -25.15 9.14 8.62
N HIS A 201 -24.56 8.25 7.81
CA HIS A 201 -24.85 8.16 6.38
C HIS A 201 -25.82 7.02 6.03
N ALA A 202 -26.29 6.23 7.00
CA ALA A 202 -27.22 5.11 6.79
C ALA A 202 -28.47 5.52 6.01
N ALA A 203 -29.02 6.71 6.31
CA ALA A 203 -30.20 7.24 5.62
C ALA A 203 -29.95 7.54 4.13
N ASN A 204 -28.70 7.78 3.73
CA ASN A 204 -28.31 8.12 2.37
C ASN A 204 -27.95 6.89 1.53
N VAL A 205 -27.78 5.71 2.13
CA VAL A 205 -27.41 4.47 1.43
C VAL A 205 -28.41 4.11 0.31
N PRO A 206 -29.74 4.16 0.52
CA PRO A 206 -30.71 3.86 -0.55
C PRO A 206 -30.60 4.84 -1.73
N ALA A 207 -30.33 6.12 -1.44
CA ALA A 207 -30.17 7.15 -2.46
C ALA A 207 -28.91 6.92 -3.31
N VAL A 208 -27.80 6.53 -2.68
CA VAL A 208 -26.55 6.19 -3.39
C VAL A 208 -26.75 4.97 -4.29
N MET A 209 -27.44 3.93 -3.82
CA MET A 209 -27.74 2.75 -4.63
C MET A 209 -28.62 3.07 -5.83
N SER A 210 -29.69 3.86 -5.63
CA SER A 210 -30.60 4.27 -6.70
C SER A 210 -29.88 5.12 -7.74
N ASN A 211 -29.14 6.15 -7.31
CA ASN A 211 -28.37 7.02 -8.19
C ASN A 211 -27.31 6.23 -8.96
N THR A 212 -26.64 5.28 -8.33
CA THR A 212 -25.66 4.42 -9.00
C THR A 212 -26.33 3.58 -10.09
N ALA A 213 -27.45 2.93 -9.79
CA ALA A 213 -28.18 2.12 -10.78
C ALA A 213 -28.64 2.97 -11.99
N THR A 214 -29.17 4.16 -11.75
CA THR A 214 -29.61 5.07 -12.82
C THR A 214 -28.43 5.57 -13.67
N ASN A 215 -27.33 5.98 -13.04
CA ASN A 215 -26.15 6.48 -13.76
C ASN A 215 -25.44 5.38 -14.57
N VAL A 216 -25.36 4.16 -14.03
CA VAL A 216 -24.84 3.00 -14.77
C VAL A 216 -25.73 2.70 -15.99
N HIS A 217 -27.05 2.66 -15.80
CA HIS A 217 -27.99 2.40 -16.89
C HIS A 217 -27.89 3.46 -17.99
N ASN A 218 -27.83 4.74 -17.61
CA ASN A 218 -27.70 5.85 -18.55
C ASN A 218 -26.37 5.83 -19.30
N SER A 219 -25.26 5.50 -18.62
CA SER A 219 -23.93 5.40 -19.23
C SER A 219 -23.85 4.28 -20.26
N ILE A 220 -24.41 3.11 -19.92
CA ILE A 220 -24.50 1.96 -20.84
C ILE A 220 -25.34 2.34 -22.06
N ARG A 221 -26.51 2.96 -21.85
CA ARG A 221 -27.42 3.37 -22.93
C ARG A 221 -26.79 4.42 -23.85
N CYS A 222 -26.11 5.42 -23.30
CA CYS A 222 -25.43 6.46 -24.07
C CYS A 222 -24.28 5.88 -24.92
N ARG A 223 -23.55 4.89 -24.39
CA ARG A 223 -22.52 4.15 -25.14
C ARG A 223 -23.10 3.28 -26.26
N TYR A 224 -24.24 2.63 -26.04
CA TYR A 224 -24.94 1.89 -27.08
C TYR A 224 -25.49 2.80 -28.17
N ILE A 225 -26.05 3.97 -27.82
CA ILE A 225 -26.53 4.95 -28.81
C ILE A 225 -25.35 5.52 -29.61
N SER A 226 -24.25 5.88 -28.96
CA SER A 226 -23.05 6.37 -29.66
C SER A 226 -22.44 5.31 -30.58
N THR A 227 -22.35 4.06 -30.14
CA THR A 227 -21.84 2.94 -30.96
C THR A 227 -22.80 2.58 -32.10
N ALA A 228 -24.11 2.62 -31.86
CA ALA A 228 -25.13 2.42 -32.88
C ALA A 228 -25.13 3.56 -33.90
N PHE A 229 -24.89 4.81 -33.47
CA PHE A 229 -24.75 5.97 -34.35
C PHE A 229 -23.45 5.89 -35.18
N TYR A 230 -22.36 5.42 -34.58
CA TYR A 230 -21.10 5.18 -35.29
C TYR A 230 -21.24 4.06 -36.34
N ASN A 231 -21.87 2.94 -35.99
CA ASN A 231 -22.12 1.84 -36.93
C ASN A 231 -23.12 2.20 -38.04
N SER A 232 -24.18 2.97 -37.72
CA SER A 232 -25.14 3.44 -38.75
C SER A 232 -24.52 4.49 -39.69
N SER A 233 -23.62 5.34 -39.20
CA SER A 233 -22.82 6.24 -40.03
C SER A 233 -21.86 5.49 -40.96
N PHE A 234 -21.27 4.37 -40.50
CA PHE A 234 -20.42 3.49 -41.32
C PHE A 234 -21.24 2.75 -42.40
N ILE A 235 -22.45 2.28 -42.09
CA ILE A 235 -23.36 1.65 -43.06
C ILE A 235 -23.88 2.66 -44.10
N GLN A 236 -24.13 3.91 -43.72
CA GLN A 236 -24.51 5.00 -44.64
C GLN A 236 -23.35 5.42 -45.56
N HIS A 237 -22.10 5.29 -45.12
CA HIS A 237 -20.92 5.51 -45.98
C HIS A 237 -20.66 4.31 -46.93
N GLY A 238 -20.87 3.08 -46.48
CA GLY A 238 -20.71 1.87 -47.30
C GLY A 238 -21.75 1.72 -48.43
N ARG A 239 -22.98 2.22 -48.24
CA ARG A 239 -24.03 2.21 -49.29
C ARG A 239 -23.87 3.29 -50.36
N ARG A 240 -23.08 4.33 -50.13
CA ARG A 240 -22.88 5.43 -51.10
C ARG A 240 -21.95 5.05 -52.28
N ASN A 241 -21.24 3.93 -52.20
CA ASN A 241 -20.35 3.43 -53.25
C ASN A 241 -20.96 2.35 -54.17
N ILE A 242 -22.21 1.92 -53.95
CA ILE A 242 -22.84 0.83 -54.72
C ILE A 242 -23.76 1.34 -55.85
N TYR A 243 -24.04 2.65 -55.92
CA TYR A 243 -24.90 3.25 -56.95
C TYR A 243 -24.16 4.25 -57.87
N ARG A 244 -22.82 4.18 -57.93
CA ARG A 244 -22.02 4.85 -58.95
C ARG A 244 -21.40 3.80 -59.88
N ASN A 245 -22.20 3.36 -60.84
CA ASN A 245 -21.78 2.93 -62.18
C ASN A 245 -23.02 3.03 -63.09
#